data_AF-A0AA39I8L9-F1
#
_entry.id   AF-A0AA39I8L9-F1
#
_cell.length_a   1.000
_cell.length_b   1.000
_cell.length_c   1.000
_cell.angle_alpha   90.00
_cell.angle_beta   90.00
_cell.angle_gamma   90.00
#
_symmetry.space_group_name_H-M   'P 1'
#
loop_
_entity.id
_entity.type
_entity.pdbx_description
1 polymer ?
#
loop_
_entity_poly.entity_id
_entity_poly.type
_entity_poly.pdbx_seq_one_letter_code
_entity_poly.pdbx_strand_id
1 'polypeptide(L)'
;MFSSKLILFALCLVMASSLPIPTHKDAKELYDLLPEDLKIFFQSLTSDDLKTFDSIRNKLKNKNFQETIDLIRQQNPQLSQKIKTAIEGIQRKIDGLSEEPKMFMNEAITRMFPETDDITVLQYVSGLVDVFEKAEKLSPQAVREIYRAFPTIERLVKHSSLNLRLSDIN
;
A
#
# COMPACT_ATOMS: atom_id res chain seq x y z
N MET A 1 -12.68 -1.81 5.19
CA MET A 1 -11.97 -1.45 6.44
C MET A 1 -10.49 -1.62 6.17
N PHE A 2 -9.67 -0.59 6.36
CA PHE A 2 -8.21 -0.71 6.16
C PHE A 2 -7.57 -1.34 7.39
N SER A 3 -6.64 -2.28 7.17
CA SER A 3 -5.89 -2.93 8.25
C SER A 3 -4.80 -1.99 8.82
N SER A 4 -4.52 -2.07 10.13
CA SER A 4 -3.38 -1.36 10.78
C SER A 4 -2.05 -1.68 10.11
N LYS A 5 -2.00 -2.81 9.39
CA LYS A 5 -0.82 -3.29 8.69
C LYS A 5 -0.52 -2.52 7.41
N LEU A 6 -1.48 -1.77 6.86
CA LEU A 6 -1.20 -0.81 5.79
C LEU A 6 -0.38 0.37 6.33
N ILE A 7 -0.66 0.80 7.57
CA ILE A 7 0.18 1.77 8.29
C ILE A 7 1.52 1.14 8.65
N LEU A 8 1.55 -0.13 9.08
CA LEU A 8 2.80 -0.82 9.42
C LEU A 8 3.70 -1.05 8.20
N PHE A 9 3.12 -1.35 7.03
CA PHE A 9 3.83 -1.43 5.75
C PHE A 9 4.34 -0.06 5.32
N ALA A 10 3.52 1.00 5.46
CA ALA A 10 3.98 2.36 5.27
C ALA A 10 5.15 2.68 6.21
N LEU A 11 5.05 2.33 7.51
CA LEU A 11 6.14 2.44 8.49
C LEU A 11 7.39 1.66 8.06
N CYS A 12 7.27 0.41 7.58
CA CYS A 12 8.41 -0.39 7.16
C CYS A 12 9.12 0.22 5.93
N LEU A 13 8.36 0.75 4.97
CA LEU A 13 8.92 1.49 3.82
C LEU A 13 9.60 2.79 4.26
N VAL A 14 9.03 3.49 5.24
CA VAL A 14 9.63 4.68 5.87
C VAL A 14 10.92 4.33 6.61
N MET A 15 11.01 3.19 7.30
CA MET A 15 12.17 2.85 8.14
C MET A 15 13.32 2.20 7.37
N ALA A 16 13.06 1.57 6.21
CA ALA A 16 14.11 1.11 5.31
C ALA A 16 14.86 2.27 4.64
N SER A 17 14.32 3.49 4.69
CA SER A 17 14.86 4.68 4.03
C SER A 17 14.57 5.91 4.88
N SER A 18 15.52 6.42 5.66
CA SER A 18 15.36 7.61 6.52
C SER A 18 15.07 8.96 5.80
N LEU A 19 14.49 8.92 4.59
CA LEU A 19 14.00 9.95 3.63
C LEU A 19 15.01 11.02 3.17
N PRO A 20 14.88 11.55 1.91
CA PRO A 20 13.75 11.49 0.98
C PRO A 20 14.04 10.68 -0.31
N ILE A 21 13.04 9.92 -0.76
CA ILE A 21 13.04 9.04 -1.96
C ILE A 21 14.12 7.94 -1.89
N PRO A 22 13.75 6.65 -1.88
CA PRO A 22 14.74 5.59 -1.94
C PRO A 22 15.64 5.76 -3.18
N THR A 23 16.96 5.87 -2.95
CA THR A 23 17.98 6.01 -4.00
C THR A 23 18.51 4.67 -4.48
N HIS A 24 18.39 3.63 -3.65
CA HIS A 24 18.67 2.25 -4.05
C HIS A 24 17.63 1.78 -5.07
N LYS A 25 18.10 1.18 -6.16
CA LYS A 25 17.30 0.78 -7.32
C LYS A 25 16.02 0.03 -6.95
N ASP A 26 16.12 -1.00 -6.11
CA ASP A 26 14.98 -1.86 -5.76
C ASP A 26 13.93 -1.13 -4.91
N ALA A 27 14.39 -0.29 -3.98
CA ALA A 27 13.49 0.51 -3.15
C ALA A 27 12.86 1.66 -3.94
N LYS A 28 13.58 2.23 -4.92
CA LYS A 28 13.06 3.22 -5.86
C LYS A 28 11.98 2.63 -6.76
N GLU A 29 12.22 1.43 -7.27
CA GLU A 29 11.23 0.68 -8.04
C GLU A 29 9.97 0.44 -7.20
N LEU A 30 10.08 -0.06 -5.97
CA LEU A 30 8.93 -0.22 -5.06
C LEU A 30 8.20 1.09 -4.77
N TYR A 31 8.92 2.19 -4.56
CA TYR A 31 8.34 3.51 -4.34
C TYR A 31 7.60 4.02 -5.58
N ASP A 32 8.17 3.86 -6.77
CA ASP A 32 7.58 4.30 -8.04
C ASP A 32 6.26 3.58 -8.37
N LEU A 33 6.06 2.39 -7.78
CA LEU A 33 4.87 1.57 -7.90
C LEU A 33 3.72 1.98 -6.97
N LEU A 34 3.98 2.83 -5.96
CA LEU A 34 2.94 3.29 -5.04
C LEU A 34 1.91 4.21 -5.73
N PRO A 35 0.61 4.12 -5.38
CA PRO A 35 -0.37 5.14 -5.73
C PRO A 35 0.08 6.55 -5.35
N GLU A 36 -0.33 7.55 -6.14
CA GLU A 36 0.08 8.94 -5.94
C GLU A 36 -0.24 9.46 -4.53
N ASP A 37 -1.39 9.08 -3.96
CA ASP A 37 -1.79 9.47 -2.59
C ASP A 37 -0.77 8.98 -1.54
N LEU A 38 -0.22 7.77 -1.73
CA LEU A 38 0.83 7.26 -0.86
C LEU A 38 2.15 7.99 -1.11
N LYS A 39 2.51 8.26 -2.37
CA LYS A 39 3.74 9.01 -2.68
C LYS A 39 3.74 10.39 -2.04
N ILE A 40 2.62 11.12 -2.16
CA ILE A 40 2.41 12.43 -1.52
C ILE A 40 2.53 12.29 0.00
N PHE A 41 1.90 11.26 0.59
CA PHE A 41 2.03 10.98 2.01
C PHE A 41 3.50 10.82 2.43
N PHE A 42 4.24 9.93 1.78
CA PHE A 42 5.66 9.70 2.06
C PHE A 42 6.52 10.96 1.88
N GLN A 43 6.25 11.77 0.85
CA GLN A 43 6.95 13.05 0.62
C GLN A 43 6.63 14.11 1.68
N SER A 44 5.44 14.04 2.28
CA SER A 44 5.01 14.97 3.33
C SER A 44 5.57 14.64 4.72
N LEU A 45 6.24 13.50 4.88
CA LEU A 45 6.78 13.07 6.18
C LEU A 45 7.99 13.93 6.59
N THR A 46 7.94 14.39 7.82
CA THR A 46 9.00 15.17 8.47
C THR A 46 9.79 14.28 9.44
N SER A 47 10.97 14.74 9.88
CA SER A 47 11.76 14.01 10.88
C SER A 47 11.00 13.76 12.19
N ASP A 48 10.08 14.63 12.59
CA ASP A 48 9.26 14.43 13.79
C ASP A 48 8.15 13.39 13.58
N ASP A 49 7.64 13.28 12.36
CA ASP A 49 6.75 12.18 11.98
C ASP A 49 7.47 10.82 12.11
N LEU A 50 8.74 10.76 11.66
CA LEU A 50 9.58 9.56 11.78
C LEU A 50 9.84 9.17 13.25
N LYS A 51 10.20 10.14 14.08
CA LYS A 51 10.38 9.92 15.53
C LYS A 51 9.10 9.39 16.18
N THR A 52 7.95 9.90 15.75
CA THR A 52 6.66 9.40 16.24
C THR A 52 6.54 7.91 15.92
N PHE A 53 6.78 7.51 14.67
CA PHE A 53 6.75 6.10 14.27
C PHE A 53 7.71 5.21 15.06
N ASP A 54 8.94 5.65 15.31
CA ASP A 54 9.90 4.89 16.11
C ASP A 54 9.46 4.72 17.56
N SER A 55 8.94 5.79 18.18
CA SER A 55 8.51 5.77 19.57
C SER A 55 7.29 4.87 19.83
N ILE A 56 6.49 4.63 18.79
CA ILE A 56 5.27 3.83 18.88
C ILE A 56 5.45 2.40 18.39
N ARG A 57 6.53 2.11 17.67
CA ARG A 57 6.79 0.81 17.01
C ARG A 57 6.45 -0.38 17.90
N ASN A 58 6.99 -0.40 19.11
CA ASN A 58 6.78 -1.51 20.06
C ASN A 58 5.36 -1.55 20.64
N LYS A 59 4.64 -0.43 20.60
CA LYS A 59 3.25 -0.29 21.05
C LYS A 59 2.23 -0.68 19.97
N LEU A 60 2.65 -0.83 18.71
CA LEU A 60 1.76 -1.20 17.61
C LEU A 60 1.41 -2.68 17.57
N LYS A 61 2.12 -3.52 18.34
CA LYS A 61 1.87 -4.95 18.39
C LYS A 61 0.42 -5.22 18.83
N ASN A 62 -0.29 -6.05 18.06
CA ASN A 62 -1.69 -6.44 18.26
C ASN A 62 -2.70 -5.27 18.25
N LYS A 63 -2.34 -4.11 17.69
CA LYS A 63 -3.28 -2.98 17.53
C LYS A 63 -3.98 -3.05 16.19
N ASN A 64 -5.28 -2.83 16.19
CA ASN A 64 -6.06 -2.63 14.98
C ASN A 64 -5.81 -1.22 14.40
N PHE A 65 -6.37 -0.95 13.22
CA PHE A 65 -6.17 0.29 12.49
C PHE A 65 -6.58 1.52 13.31
N GLN A 66 -7.76 1.47 13.93
CA GLN A 66 -8.30 2.56 14.71
C GLN A 66 -7.43 2.86 15.92
N GLU A 67 -7.02 1.82 16.66
CA GLU A 67 -6.13 1.94 17.81
C GLU A 67 -4.75 2.49 17.43
N THR A 68 -4.23 2.12 16.26
CA THR A 68 -2.97 2.63 15.72
C THR A 68 -3.08 4.13 15.40
N ILE A 69 -4.15 4.51 14.71
CA ILE A 69 -4.43 5.91 14.36
C ILE A 69 -4.64 6.78 15.60
N ASP A 70 -5.33 6.27 16.62
CA ASP A 70 -5.55 6.98 17.88
C ASP A 70 -4.24 7.15 18.66
N LEU A 71 -3.39 6.13 18.68
CA LEU A 71 -2.07 6.20 19.32
C LEU A 71 -1.14 7.20 18.61
N ILE A 72 -1.16 7.23 17.27
CA ILE A 72 -0.46 8.25 16.49
C ILE A 72 -1.01 9.63 16.79
N ARG A 73 -2.33 9.80 16.83
CA ARG A 73 -2.97 11.10 17.10
C ARG A 73 -2.57 11.68 18.45
N GLN A 74 -2.45 10.84 19.49
CA GLN A 74 -2.05 11.29 20.82
C GLN A 74 -0.64 11.88 20.86
N GLN A 75 0.26 11.45 19.97
CA GLN A 75 1.64 11.92 19.95
C GLN A 75 1.89 12.97 18.86
N ASN A 76 1.26 12.79 17.71
CA ASN A 76 1.38 13.65 16.55
C ASN A 76 0.05 13.72 15.80
N PRO A 77 -0.83 14.67 16.18
CA PRO A 77 -2.13 14.87 15.53
C PRO A 77 -2.01 15.17 14.03
N GLN A 78 -0.95 15.88 13.61
CA GLN A 78 -0.72 16.19 12.20
C GLN A 78 -0.40 14.94 11.39
N LEU A 79 0.47 14.05 11.90
CA LEU A 79 0.75 12.76 11.27
C LEU A 79 -0.51 11.90 11.13
N SER A 80 -1.35 11.85 12.18
CA SER A 80 -2.63 11.15 12.13
C SER A 80 -3.51 11.68 10.98
N GLN A 81 -3.56 13.00 10.80
CA GLN A 81 -4.31 13.63 9.72
C GLN A 81 -3.72 13.34 8.34
N LYS A 82 -2.39 13.34 8.19
CA LYS A 82 -1.71 12.95 6.94
C LYS A 82 -2.06 11.51 6.54
N ILE A 83 -2.02 10.57 7.49
CA ILE A 83 -2.36 9.16 7.25
C ILE A 83 -3.82 9.03 6.81
N LYS A 84 -4.76 9.67 7.53
CA LYS A 84 -6.18 9.66 7.17
C LYS A 84 -6.41 10.18 5.76
N THR A 85 -5.80 11.31 5.43
CA THR A 85 -5.92 11.95 4.11
C THR A 85 -5.49 11.01 2.98
N ALA A 86 -4.36 10.30 3.16
CA ALA A 86 -3.85 9.36 2.16
C ALA A 86 -4.81 8.17 1.97
N ILE A 87 -5.30 7.61 3.06
CA ILE A 87 -6.19 6.44 3.06
C ILE A 87 -7.57 6.80 2.48
N GLU A 88 -8.13 7.93 2.87
CA GLU A 88 -9.40 8.45 2.32
C GLU A 88 -9.28 8.79 0.83
N GLY A 89 -8.11 9.25 0.36
CA GLY A 89 -7.83 9.43 -1.07
C GLY A 89 -7.96 8.13 -1.85
N ILE A 90 -7.33 7.06 -1.36
CA ILE A 90 -7.40 5.72 -1.96
C ILE A 90 -8.83 5.18 -1.90
N GLN A 91 -9.50 5.27 -0.75
CA GLN A 91 -10.86 4.77 -0.59
C GLN A 91 -11.84 5.47 -1.54
N ARG A 92 -11.75 6.80 -1.66
CA ARG A 92 -12.62 7.55 -2.60
C ARG A 92 -12.43 7.10 -4.04
N LYS A 93 -11.20 6.79 -4.46
CA LYS A 93 -10.94 6.24 -5.79
C LYS A 93 -11.59 4.87 -5.99
N ILE A 94 -11.55 4.00 -4.97
CA ILE A 94 -12.19 2.68 -5.01
C ILE A 94 -13.72 2.81 -5.02
N ASP A 95 -14.28 3.66 -4.16
CA ASP A 95 -15.73 3.87 -4.06
C ASP A 95 -16.31 4.45 -5.35
N GLY A 96 -15.53 5.23 -6.09
CA GLY A 96 -15.88 5.77 -7.39
C GLY A 96 -15.84 4.77 -8.55
N LEU A 97 -15.36 3.55 -8.34
CA LEU A 97 -15.37 2.49 -9.36
C LEU A 97 -16.77 1.86 -9.51
N SER A 98 -17.02 1.28 -10.68
CA SER A 98 -18.13 0.36 -10.92
C SER A 98 -17.96 -0.95 -10.12
N GLU A 99 -19.03 -1.73 -9.97
CA GLU A 99 -19.08 -2.84 -9.00
C GLU A 99 -17.98 -3.90 -9.19
N GLU A 100 -17.75 -4.39 -10.41
CA GLU A 100 -16.71 -5.38 -10.69
C GLU A 100 -15.29 -4.91 -10.28
N PRO A 101 -14.77 -3.78 -10.78
CA PRO A 101 -13.46 -3.28 -10.38
C PRO A 101 -13.38 -2.87 -8.90
N LYS A 102 -14.48 -2.36 -8.32
CA LYS A 102 -14.55 -2.05 -6.88
C LYS A 102 -14.42 -3.29 -6.01
N MET A 103 -15.16 -4.35 -6.32
CA MET A 103 -15.08 -5.63 -5.61
C MET A 103 -13.66 -6.19 -5.68
N PHE A 104 -13.07 -6.18 -6.87
CA PHE A 104 -11.69 -6.62 -7.05
C PHE A 104 -10.69 -5.81 -6.19
N MET A 105 -10.76 -4.48 -6.21
CA MET A 105 -9.85 -3.64 -5.44
C MET A 105 -9.99 -3.83 -3.92
N ASN A 106 -11.23 -3.98 -3.42
CA ASN A 106 -11.48 -4.26 -2.01
C ASN A 106 -10.96 -5.64 -1.59
N GLU A 107 -11.14 -6.65 -2.44
CA GLU A 107 -10.59 -7.98 -2.19
C GLU A 107 -9.05 -7.95 -2.22
N ALA A 108 -8.46 -7.24 -3.17
CA ALA A 108 -7.02 -7.13 -3.30
C ALA A 108 -6.38 -6.50 -2.06
N ILE A 109 -6.99 -5.44 -1.51
CA ILE A 109 -6.52 -4.82 -0.27
C ILE A 109 -6.62 -5.79 0.91
N THR A 110 -7.74 -6.50 1.04
CA THR A 110 -7.95 -7.48 2.11
C THR A 110 -6.91 -8.61 2.06
N ARG A 111 -6.57 -9.10 0.85
CA ARG A 111 -5.59 -10.17 0.64
C ARG A 111 -4.14 -9.72 0.82
N MET A 112 -3.80 -8.50 0.40
CA MET A 112 -2.45 -7.95 0.60
C MET A 112 -2.21 -7.54 2.05
N PHE A 113 -3.26 -7.15 2.77
CA PHE A 113 -3.17 -6.66 4.15
C PHE A 113 -4.19 -7.35 5.08
N PRO A 114 -4.13 -8.69 5.24
CA PRO A 114 -5.07 -9.43 6.07
C PRO A 114 -4.99 -8.99 7.53
N GLU A 115 -6.10 -9.11 8.25
CA GLU A 115 -6.24 -8.79 9.68
C GLU A 115 -5.64 -9.90 10.59
N THR A 116 -4.46 -10.42 10.25
CA THR A 116 -3.74 -11.44 11.04
C THR A 116 -2.39 -10.92 11.51
N ASP A 117 -2.03 -11.09 12.78
CA ASP A 117 -0.87 -10.46 13.43
C ASP A 117 0.50 -10.86 12.86
N ASP A 118 0.62 -12.04 12.23
CA ASP A 118 1.86 -12.55 11.64
C ASP A 118 1.72 -12.79 10.13
N ILE A 119 1.85 -11.73 9.33
CA ILE A 119 2.01 -11.89 7.88
C ILE A 119 3.48 -12.16 7.60
N THR A 120 3.77 -13.39 7.19
CA THR A 120 5.08 -13.73 6.61
C THR A 120 5.21 -13.14 5.21
N VAL A 121 6.45 -12.90 4.76
CA VAL A 121 6.73 -12.49 3.38
C VAL A 121 6.06 -13.45 2.38
N LEU A 122 6.03 -14.75 2.68
CA LEU A 122 5.37 -15.77 1.86
C LEU A 122 3.85 -15.56 1.75
N GLN A 123 3.16 -15.24 2.86
CA GLN A 123 1.72 -14.96 2.83
C GLN A 123 1.40 -13.68 2.07
N TYR A 124 2.26 -12.66 2.18
CA TYR A 124 2.13 -11.44 1.39
C TYR A 124 2.31 -11.71 -0.11
N VAL A 125 3.35 -12.46 -0.49
CA VAL A 125 3.61 -12.85 -1.88
C VAL A 125 2.47 -13.72 -2.43
N SER A 126 1.95 -14.67 -1.66
CA SER A 126 0.79 -15.49 -2.05
C SER A 126 -0.46 -14.62 -2.26
N GLY A 127 -0.70 -13.65 -1.38
CA GLY A 127 -1.80 -12.69 -1.53
C GLY A 127 -1.66 -11.85 -2.81
N LEU A 128 -0.43 -11.47 -3.18
CA LEU A 128 -0.17 -10.79 -4.46
C LEU A 128 -0.45 -11.69 -5.66
N VAL A 129 0.02 -12.94 -5.65
CA VAL A 129 -0.22 -13.91 -6.74
C VAL A 129 -1.73 -14.13 -6.95
N ASP A 130 -2.47 -14.36 -5.87
CA ASP A 130 -3.93 -14.51 -5.92
C ASP A 130 -4.64 -13.29 -6.54
N VAL A 131 -4.15 -12.09 -6.22
CA VAL A 131 -4.69 -10.84 -6.77
C VAL A 131 -4.40 -10.75 -8.27
N PHE A 132 -3.21 -11.15 -8.72
CA PHE A 132 -2.87 -11.17 -10.14
C PHE A 132 -3.69 -12.20 -10.92
N GLU A 133 -3.85 -13.43 -10.42
CA GLU A 133 -4.69 -14.45 -11.07
C GLU A 133 -6.16 -14.01 -11.18
N LYS A 134 -6.67 -13.28 -10.18
CA LYS A 134 -8.02 -12.72 -10.23
C LYS A 134 -8.12 -11.53 -11.18
N ALA A 135 -7.05 -10.76 -11.34
CA ALA A 135 -7.01 -9.65 -12.30
C ALA A 135 -7.19 -10.15 -13.74
N GLU A 136 -6.70 -11.35 -14.06
CA GLU A 136 -6.88 -11.98 -15.38
C GLU A 136 -8.34 -12.30 -15.71
N LYS A 137 -9.19 -12.46 -14.69
CA LYS A 137 -10.62 -12.77 -14.84
C LYS A 137 -11.49 -11.52 -14.99
N LEU A 138 -10.91 -10.32 -14.86
CA LEU A 138 -11.65 -9.08 -14.98
C LEU A 138 -12.03 -8.78 -16.43
N SER A 139 -13.18 -8.16 -16.62
CA SER A 139 -13.56 -7.63 -17.92
C SER A 139 -12.54 -6.58 -18.40
N PRO A 140 -12.30 -6.45 -19.72
CA PRO A 140 -11.42 -5.39 -20.24
C PRO A 140 -11.86 -3.99 -19.83
N GLN A 141 -13.15 -3.80 -19.56
CA GLN A 141 -13.68 -2.53 -19.06
C GLN A 141 -13.28 -2.29 -17.61
N ALA A 142 -13.42 -3.29 -16.72
CA ALA A 142 -12.99 -3.21 -15.33
C ALA A 142 -11.48 -2.92 -15.22
N VAL A 143 -10.65 -3.59 -16.02
CA VAL A 143 -9.20 -3.34 -16.06
C VAL A 143 -8.89 -1.89 -16.45
N ARG A 144 -9.54 -1.37 -17.49
CA ARG A 144 -9.34 0.04 -17.92
C ARG A 144 -9.79 1.04 -16.84
N GLU A 145 -10.86 0.73 -16.13
CA GLU A 145 -11.36 1.59 -15.05
C GLU A 145 -10.39 1.63 -13.88
N ILE A 146 -9.85 0.48 -13.46
CA ILE A 146 -8.81 0.38 -12.44
C ILE A 146 -7.57 1.17 -12.87
N TYR A 147 -7.11 1.03 -14.12
CA TYR A 147 -5.92 1.76 -14.61
C TYR A 147 -6.14 3.27 -14.66
N ARG A 148 -7.35 3.74 -14.97
CA ARG A 148 -7.68 5.17 -14.92
C ARG A 148 -7.66 5.71 -13.49
N ALA A 149 -8.22 4.96 -12.53
CA ALA A 149 -8.23 5.35 -11.12
C ALA A 149 -6.85 5.22 -10.45
N PHE A 150 -6.08 4.21 -10.86
CA PHE A 150 -4.76 3.85 -10.32
C PHE A 150 -3.73 3.63 -11.43
N PRO A 151 -3.24 4.71 -12.08
CA PRO A 151 -2.29 4.60 -13.21
C PRO A 151 -0.97 3.90 -12.86
N THR A 152 -0.60 3.85 -11.59
CA THR A 152 0.59 3.15 -11.09
C THR A 152 0.46 1.64 -11.26
N ILE A 153 -0.75 1.07 -11.14
CA ILE A 153 -1.02 -0.36 -11.36
C ILE A 153 -0.82 -0.72 -12.84
N GLU A 154 -1.25 0.15 -13.76
CA GLU A 154 -1.00 -0.05 -15.20
C GLU A 154 0.49 -0.12 -15.50
N ARG A 155 1.27 0.81 -14.93
CA ARG A 155 2.73 0.81 -15.06
C ARG A 155 3.36 -0.45 -14.46
N LEU A 156 2.86 -0.90 -13.30
CA LEU A 156 3.33 -2.14 -12.66
C LEU A 156 3.15 -3.34 -13.58
N VAL A 157 1.94 -3.57 -14.10
CA VAL A 157 1.63 -4.73 -14.95
C VAL A 157 2.48 -4.70 -16.23
N LYS A 158 2.63 -3.52 -16.85
CA LYS A 158 3.48 -3.37 -18.03
C LYS A 158 4.96 -3.62 -17.72
N HIS A 159 5.45 -3.25 -16.52
CA HIS A 159 6.83 -3.47 -16.11
C HIS A 159 7.09 -4.91 -15.62
N SER A 160 6.14 -5.55 -14.91
CA SER A 160 6.27 -6.93 -14.43
C SER A 160 6.17 -7.96 -15.56
N SER A 161 5.40 -7.66 -16.62
CA SER A 161 5.38 -8.47 -17.85
C SER A 161 6.75 -8.55 -18.56
N LEU A 162 7.70 -7.65 -18.25
CA LEU A 162 9.08 -7.73 -18.71
C LEU A 162 9.96 -8.63 -17.81
N ASN A 163 9.67 -8.76 -16.51
CA ASN A 163 10.48 -9.57 -15.58
C ASN A 163 10.03 -11.03 -15.50
N LEU A 164 8.73 -11.32 -15.61
CA LEU A 164 8.23 -12.71 -15.68
C LEU A 164 8.71 -13.43 -16.96
N ARG A 165 8.89 -12.68 -18.06
CA ARG A 165 9.46 -13.23 -19.30
C ARG A 165 10.97 -13.49 -19.25
N LEU A 166 11.70 -12.96 -18.26
CA LEU A 166 13.15 -13.19 -18.11
C LEU A 166 13.46 -14.36 -17.17
N SER A 167 12.54 -14.73 -16.26
CA SER A 167 12.64 -15.98 -15.49
C SER A 167 12.34 -17.23 -16.32
N ASP A 168 11.70 -17.07 -17.48
CA ASP A 168 11.44 -18.16 -18.44
C ASP A 168 12.61 -18.39 -19.44
N ILE A 169 13.71 -17.61 -19.33
CA ILE A 169 14.90 -17.69 -20.20
C ILE A 169 16.18 -17.89 -19.36
N ASN A 170 16.12 -18.68 -18.29
CA ASN A 170 17.30 -19.26 -17.64
C ASN A 170 17.06 -20.72 -17.28
#